data_AF-A0A0B1TXB3-F1
#
_entry.id   AF-A0A0B1TXB3-F1
#
_cell.length_a   1.000
_cell.length_b   1.000
_cell.length_c   1.000
_cell.angle_alpha   90.00
_cell.angle_beta   90.00
_cell.angle_gamma   90.00
#
_symmetry.space_group_name_H-M   'P 1'
#
loop_
_entity.id
_entity.type
_entity.pdbx_description
1 polymer ?
#
loop_
_entity_poly.entity_id
_entity_poly.type
_entity_poly.pdbx_seq_one_letter_code
_entity_poly.pdbx_strand_id
1 'polypeptide(L)' 'MRELPLESKESGPQAFLDFVNQRLAKRQRELDGAVRFSSHYAQVESILLELKTVRTKFVTLMRREGLL' A
#
# COMPACT_ATOMS: atom_id res chain seq x y z
N MET A 1 -27.43 -16.39 13.98
CA MET A 1 -26.50 -15.71 13.06
C MET A 1 -25.33 -15.21 13.89
N ARG A 2 -24.11 -15.64 13.59
CA ARG A 2 -22.91 -15.21 14.33
C ARG A 2 -22.64 -13.74 14.01
N GLU A 3 -22.60 -12.90 15.05
CA GLU A 3 -21.99 -11.58 14.98
C GLU A 3 -20.52 -11.79 14.66
N LEU A 4 -20.08 -11.36 13.48
CA LEU A 4 -18.66 -11.29 13.16
C LEU A 4 -18.05 -10.27 14.13
N PRO A 5 -17.05 -10.64 14.94
CA PRO A 5 -16.30 -9.66 15.68
C PRO A 5 -15.72 -8.71 14.63
N LEU A 6 -16.07 -7.42 14.71
CA LEU A 6 -15.28 -6.36 14.07
C LEU A 6 -13.94 -6.38 14.77
N GLU A 7 -13.07 -7.32 14.36
CA GLU A 7 -11.73 -7.51 14.89
C GLU A 7 -11.06 -6.15 14.93
N SER A 8 -10.58 -5.82 16.13
CA SER A 8 -9.86 -4.63 16.52
C SER A 8 -9.19 -3.99 15.30
N LYS A 9 -9.68 -2.83 14.86
CA LYS A 9 -8.97 -1.99 13.89
C LYS A 9 -7.62 -1.67 14.51
N GLU A 10 -6.60 -2.46 14.20
CA GLU A 10 -5.21 -2.07 14.42
C GLU A 10 -5.10 -0.68 13.80
N SER A 11 -4.88 0.31 14.65
CA SER A 11 -4.86 1.71 14.28
C SER A 11 -3.48 2.24 14.62
N GLY A 12 -2.98 3.14 13.80
CA GLY A 12 -1.64 3.70 13.95
C GLY A 12 -0.70 3.35 12.80
N PRO A 13 0.60 3.66 12.98
CA PRO A 13 1.57 3.65 11.89
C PRO A 13 1.73 2.28 11.21
N GLN A 14 1.71 1.20 11.98
CA GLN A 14 1.87 -0.15 11.45
C GLN A 14 0.69 -0.55 10.54
N ALA A 15 -0.54 -0.28 10.99
CA ALA A 15 -1.74 -0.56 10.19
C ALA A 15 -1.77 0.22 8.87
N PHE A 16 -1.29 1.48 8.88
CA PHE A 16 -1.14 2.24 7.64
C PHE A 16 -0.08 1.63 6.71
N LEU A 17 1.06 1.18 7.25
CA LEU A 17 2.09 0.49 6.47
C LEU A 17 1.56 -0.80 5.85
N ASP A 18 0.82 -1.60 6.61
CA ASP A 18 0.25 -2.86 6.13
C ASP A 18 -0.77 -2.60 5.02
N PHE A 19 -1.62 -1.59 5.17
CA PHE A 19 -2.53 -1.14 4.13
C PHE A 19 -1.80 -0.71 2.85
N VAL A 20 -0.73 0.09 2.96
CA VAL A 20 0.07 0.51 1.80
C VAL A 20 0.78 -0.68 1.16
N ASN A 21 1.31 -1.61 1.95
CA ASN A 21 1.98 -2.82 1.48
C ASN A 21 1.01 -3.76 0.74
N GLN A 22 -0.21 -3.96 1.26
CA GLN A 22 -1.26 -4.72 0.57
C GLN A 22 -1.62 -4.10 -0.78
N ARG A 23 -1.73 -2.77 -0.86
CA ARG A 23 -1.98 -2.05 -2.11
C ARG A 23 -0.84 -2.18 -3.10
N LEU A 24 0.40 -2.06 -2.63
CA LEU A 24 1.59 -2.30 -3.45
C LEU A 24 1.60 -3.71 -4.02
N ALA A 25 1.37 -4.74 -3.19
CA ALA A 25 1.31 -6.13 -3.65
C ALA A 25 0.18 -6.35 -4.66
N LYS A 26 -0.99 -5.72 -4.47
CA LYS A 26 -2.10 -5.78 -5.43
C LYS A 26 -1.71 -5.16 -6.77
N ARG A 27 -1.18 -3.94 -6.78
CA ARG A 27 -0.80 -3.24 -8.02
C ARG A 27 0.39 -3.88 -8.72
N GLN A 28 1.31 -4.50 -7.98
CA GLN A 28 2.41 -5.24 -8.58
C GLN A 28 1.89 -6.44 -9.38
N ARG A 29 0.98 -7.25 -8.80
CA ARG A 29 0.34 -8.36 -9.53
C ARG A 29 -0.44 -7.90 -10.75
N GLU A 30 -1.11 -6.76 -10.66
CA GLU A 30 -1.82 -6.15 -11.79
C GLU A 30 -0.85 -5.72 -12.90
N LEU A 31 0.28 -5.11 -12.55
CA LEU A 31 1.32 -4.74 -13.50
C LEU A 31 1.94 -5.97 -14.17
N ASP A 32 2.22 -7.01 -13.38
CA ASP A 32 2.81 -8.26 -13.87
C ASP A 32 1.90 -8.97 -14.89
N GLY A 33 0.58 -8.81 -14.76
CA GLY A 33 -0.42 -9.32 -15.71
C GLY A 33 -0.78 -8.35 -16.85
N ALA A 34 -0.36 -7.10 -16.80
CA ALA A 34 -0.70 -6.09 -17.79
C ALA A 34 0.19 -6.22 -19.04
N VAL A 35 -0.41 -5.99 -20.22
CA VAL A 35 0.34 -5.94 -21.48
C VAL A 35 1.27 -4.74 -21.46
N ARG A 36 2.59 -5.00 -21.61
CA ARG A 36 3.62 -3.95 -21.70
C ARG A 36 3.26 -2.96 -22.83
N PHE A 37 3.52 -1.68 -22.60
CA PHE A 37 3.19 -0.56 -23.50
C PHE A 37 1.70 -0.22 -23.65
N SER A 38 0.81 -0.88 -22.91
CA SER A 38 -0.58 -0.39 -22.80
C SER A 38 -0.66 0.86 -21.92
N SER A 39 -1.64 1.72 -22.17
CA SER A 39 -1.96 2.86 -21.30
C SER A 39 -2.25 2.41 -19.86
N HIS A 40 -2.90 1.25 -19.71
CA HIS A 40 -3.15 0.63 -18.42
C HIS A 40 -1.85 0.26 -17.70
N TYR A 41 -0.89 -0.37 -18.38
CA TYR A 41 0.43 -0.69 -17.80
C TYR A 41 1.11 0.57 -17.27
N ALA A 42 1.17 1.63 -18.07
CA ALA A 42 1.80 2.90 -17.67
C ALA A 42 1.09 3.53 -16.45
N GLN A 43 -0.24 3.46 -16.40
CA GLN A 43 -1.01 3.93 -15.24
C GLN A 43 -0.70 3.14 -13.97
N VAL A 44 -0.70 1.80 -14.05
CA VAL A 44 -0.42 0.94 -12.90
C VAL A 44 1.03 1.13 -12.42
N GLU A 45 1.97 1.31 -13.35
CA GLU A 45 3.37 1.62 -13.05
C GLU A 45 3.51 2.95 -12.30
N SER A 46 2.82 4.01 -12.75
CA SER A 46 2.80 5.31 -12.05
C SER A 46 2.23 5.19 -10.64
N ILE A 47 1.10 4.49 -10.48
CA ILE A 47 0.48 4.25 -9.17
C ILE A 47 1.43 3.50 -8.23
N LEU A 48 2.16 2.50 -8.73
CA LEU A 48 3.16 1.76 -7.96
C LEU A 48 4.28 2.68 -7.48
N LEU A 49 4.78 3.56 -8.35
CA LEU A 49 5.83 4.51 -8.00
C LEU A 49 5.36 5.50 -6.93
N GLU A 50 4.14 6.03 -7.06
CA GLU A 50 3.53 6.92 -6.07
C GLU A 50 3.34 6.24 -4.72
N LEU A 51 2.80 5.01 -4.70
CA LEU A 51 2.62 4.24 -3.47
C LEU A 51 3.95 3.94 -2.77
N LYS A 52 5.01 3.60 -3.53
CA LYS A 52 6.37 3.42 -2.99
C LYS A 52 6.88 4.72 -2.37
N THR A 53 6.64 5.85 -3.04
CA THR A 53 7.03 7.19 -2.55
C THR A 53 6.29 7.55 -1.27
N VAL A 54 4.97 7.34 -1.21
CA VAL A 54 4.15 7.57 -0.01
C VAL A 54 4.65 6.71 1.15
N ARG A 55 4.90 5.42 0.92
CA ARG A 55 5.44 4.52 1.95
C ARG A 55 6.76 5.03 2.50
N THR A 56 7.70 5.38 1.62
CA THR A 56 9.02 5.89 2.03
C THR A 56 8.90 7.18 2.85
N LYS A 57 8.10 8.15 2.38
CA LYS A 57 7.88 9.41 3.12
C LYS A 57 7.26 9.17 4.50
N PHE A 58 6.28 8.26 4.57
CA PHE A 58 5.62 7.92 5.82
C PHE A 58 6.59 7.25 6.81
N VAL A 59 7.35 6.23 6.38
CA VAL A 59 8.35 5.57 7.23
C VAL A 59 9.38 6.57 7.74
N THR A 60 9.90 7.43 6.87
CA THR A 60 10.85 8.48 7.25
C THR A 60 10.26 9.42 8.29
N LEU A 61 9.01 9.86 8.10
CA LEU A 61 8.32 10.72 9.07
C LEU A 61 8.14 10.00 10.41
N MET A 62 7.57 8.80 10.43
CA MET A 62 7.29 8.09 11.68
C MET A 62 8.56 7.75 12.46
N ARG A 63 9.65 7.37 11.78
CA ARG A 63 10.96 7.17 12.44
C ARG A 63 11.50 8.46 13.07
N ARG A 64 11.34 9.60 12.37
CA ARG A 64 11.73 10.91 12.91
C ARG A 64 10.94 11.27 14.16
N GLU A 65 9.67 10.91 14.20
CA GLU A 65 8.78 11.15 15.35
C GLU A 65 8.91 10.06 16.45
N GLY A 66 9.75 9.03 16.27
CA GLY A 66 9.91 7.92 17.24
C GLY A 66 8.69 6.99 17.34
N LEU A 67 7.89 6.91 16.27
CA LEU A 67 6.64 6.15 16.19
C LEU A 67 6.77 4.81 15.43
N LEU A 68 7.98 4.48 14.97
CA LEU A 68 8.37 3.23 14.30
C LEU A 68 9.79 2.80 14.69
#